data_AF-A0A7C0UWB2-F1
#
_entry.id   AF-A0A7C0UWB2-F1
#
_cell.length_a   1.000
_cell.length_b   1.000
_cell.length_c   1.000
_cell.angle_alpha   90.00
_cell.angle_beta   90.00
_cell.angle_gamma   90.00
#
_symmetry.space_group_name_H-M   'P 1'
#
loop_
_entity.id
_entity.type
_entity.pdbx_description
1 polymer ?
#
loop_
_entity_poly.entity_id
_entity_poly.type
_entity_poly.pdbx_seq_one_letter_code
_entity_poly.pdbx_strand_id
1 'polypeptide(L)' 'MELKKYKAVKALIQYKKKFLLLKKEDFIGGEYDLPGGRKNPQENDESALKREVKEEIGLNIKIIKLLNY' A
#
# COMPACT_ATOMS: atom_id res chain seq x y z
N MET A 1 9.80 17.71 20.35
CA MET A 1 10.00 17.06 19.06
C MET A 1 8.66 17.09 18.33
N GLU A 2 8.58 17.73 17.16
CA GLU A 2 7.31 17.88 16.45
C GLU A 2 6.92 16.54 15.78
N LEU A 3 5.68 16.08 15.99
CA LEU A 3 5.16 14.86 15.38
C LEU A 3 4.87 15.12 13.89
N LYS A 4 5.78 14.68 13.02
CA LYS A 4 5.53 14.70 11.57
C LYS A 4 4.53 13.60 11.21
N LYS A 5 3.33 14.01 10.77
CA LYS A 5 2.33 13.12 10.19
C LYS A 5 2.62 12.93 8.70
N TYR A 6 2.60 11.67 8.26
CA TYR A 6 2.71 11.31 6.86
C TYR A 6 1.42 10.62 6.42
N LYS A 7 0.93 10.95 5.23
CA LYS A 7 -0.17 10.20 4.61
C LYS A 7 0.41 8.95 3.95
N ALA A 8 -0.21 7.80 4.16
CA ALA A 8 0.14 6.55 3.52
C ALA A 8 -1.07 5.98 2.77
N VAL A 9 -0.81 5.15 1.77
CA VAL A 9 -1.81 4.46 0.97
C VAL A 9 -1.55 2.96 1.05
N LYS A 10 -2.62 2.15 1.09
CA LYS A 10 -2.54 0.69 1.16
C LYS A 10 -3.51 0.06 0.17
N ALA A 11 -3.07 -0.99 -0.52
CA ALA A 11 -3.83 -1.69 -1.54
C ALA A 11 -4.40 -3.00 -1.01
N LEU A 12 -5.72 -3.15 -1.02
CA LEU A 12 -6.35 -4.46 -0.89
C LEU A 12 -6.52 -5.06 -2.29
N ILE A 13 -5.58 -5.92 -2.70
CA ILE A 13 -5.53 -6.47 -4.06
C ILE A 13 -6.24 -7.82 -4.08
N GLN A 14 -7.31 -7.92 -4.87
CA GLN A 14 -8.04 -9.16 -5.12
C GLN A 14 -7.69 -9.73 -6.50
N TYR A 15 -7.39 -11.03 -6.55
CA TYR A 15 -7.31 -11.78 -7.80
C TYR A 15 -8.03 -13.11 -7.64
N LYS A 16 -9.03 -13.35 -8.50
CA LYS A 16 -10.00 -14.44 -8.33
C LYS A 16 -10.65 -14.38 -6.94
N LYS A 17 -10.59 -15.46 -6.16
CA LYS A 17 -11.17 -15.56 -4.81
C LYS A 17 -10.11 -15.39 -3.70
N LYS A 18 -8.99 -14.73 -3.99
CA LYS A 18 -7.87 -14.56 -3.04
C LYS A 18 -7.45 -13.11 -2.94
N PHE A 19 -6.89 -12.76 -1.78
CA PHE A 19 -6.25 -11.48 -1.52
C PHE A 19 -4.75 -11.66 -1.39
N LEU A 20 -3.98 -10.67 -1.81
CA LEU A 20 -2.53 -10.63 -1.68
C LEU A 20 -2.16 -9.94 -0.37
N LEU A 21 -1.29 -10.57 0.40
CA LEU A 21 -0.63 -9.99 1.58
C LEU A 21 0.88 -10.06 1.37
N LEU A 22 1.59 -9.06 1.86
CA LEU A 22 3.04 -9.09 1.99
C LEU A 22 3.39 -9.85 3.27
N LYS A 23 4.43 -10.68 3.22
CA LYS A 23 5.04 -11.25 4.43
C LYS A 23 6.30 -10.44 4.74
N LYS A 24 6.38 -9.86 5.94
CA LYS A 24 7.57 -9.15 6.41
C LYS A 24 8.29 -10.04 7.41
N GLU A 25 9.48 -10.50 7.05
CA GLU A 25 10.37 -11.18 8.00
C GLU A 25 10.95 -10.12 8.95
N ASP A 26 10.93 -10.41 10.26
CA ASP A 26 11.47 -9.57 11.33
C ASP A 26 10.84 -8.17 11.54
N PHE A 27 9.52 -8.05 11.36
CA PHE A 27 8.80 -6.81 11.71
C PHE A 27 8.10 -6.88 13.07
N ILE A 28 8.49 -6.00 14.00
CA ILE A 28 7.80 -5.82 15.30
C ILE A 28 6.45 -5.13 15.01
N GLY A 29 5.38 -5.93 14.84
CA GLY A 29 4.04 -5.42 14.53
C GLY A 29 3.14 -6.38 13.75
N GLY A 30 3.66 -7.51 13.27
CA GLY A 30 2.90 -8.56 12.59
C GLY A 30 3.61 -9.09 11.34
N GLU A 31 3.40 -10.37 11.05
CA GLU A 31 4.05 -11.04 9.91
C GLU A 31 3.52 -10.58 8.55
N TYR A 32 2.32 -9.97 8.51
CA TYR A 32 1.62 -9.66 7.27
C TYR A 32 1.18 -8.19 7.18
N ASP A 33 1.28 -7.62 5.99
CA ASP A 33 0.86 -6.24 5.68
C ASP A 33 0.21 -6.18 4.29
N LEU A 34 -0.49 -5.08 4.01
CA LEU A 34 -0.95 -4.75 2.67
C LEU A 34 0.17 -4.05 1.89
N PRO A 35 0.27 -4.28 0.56
CA PRO A 35 1.14 -3.47 -0.29
C PRO A 35 0.81 -1.98 -0.21
N GLY A 36 1.82 -1.14 -0.23
CA GLY A 36 1.69 0.31 -0.22
C GLY A 36 2.54 0.98 0.86
N GLY A 37 2.72 2.29 0.72
CA GLY A 37 3.58 3.06 1.60
C GLY A 37 3.24 4.54 1.63
N ARG A 38 4.26 5.35 1.90
CA ARG A 38 4.09 6.78 2.14
C ARG A 38 3.83 7.52 0.84
N LYS A 39 2.92 8.48 0.89
CA LYS A 39 2.66 9.37 -0.24
C LYS A 39 3.75 10.43 -0.33
N ASN A 40 4.25 10.66 -1.54
CA ASN A 40 5.14 11.79 -1.80
C ASN A 40 4.35 13.12 -1.79
N PRO A 41 4.97 14.27 -1.41
CA PRO A 41 4.27 15.54 -1.23
C PRO A 41 3.49 16.04 -2.46
N GLN A 42 3.90 15.66 -3.67
CA GLN A 42 3.32 16.14 -4.93
C GLN A 42 2.52 15.06 -5.68
N GLU A 43 2.35 13.88 -5.07
CA GLU A 43 1.67 12.76 -5.71
C GLU A 43 0.20 12.67 -5.28
N ASN A 44 -0.70 12.29 -6.18
CA ASN A 44 -2.07 11.96 -5.78
C ASN A 44 -2.12 10.53 -5.20
N ASP A 45 -3.22 10.19 -4.51
CA ASP A 45 -3.30 8.91 -3.78
C ASP A 45 -3.27 7.69 -4.73
N GLU A 46 -3.85 7.79 -5.93
CA GLU A 46 -3.86 6.70 -6.91
C GLU A 46 -2.48 6.45 -7.53
N SER A 47 -1.80 7.52 -7.92
CA SER A 47 -0.44 7.46 -8.46
C SER A 47 0.51 6.85 -7.43
N ALA A 48 0.42 7.30 -6.17
CA ALA A 48 1.21 6.76 -5.09
C ALA A 48 0.93 5.27 -4.87
N LEU A 49 -0.35 4.88 -4.88
CA LEU A 49 -0.70 3.47 -4.69
C LEU A 49 -0.17 2.59 -5.82
N LYS A 50 -0.27 3.04 -7.07
CA LYS A 50 0.27 2.32 -8.24
C LYS A 50 1.80 2.23 -8.19
N ARG A 51 2.49 3.31 -7.83
CA ARG A 51 3.95 3.35 -7.70
C ARG A 51 4.44 2.40 -6.60
N GLU A 52 3.90 2.52 -5.40
CA GLU A 52 4.30 1.69 -4.26
C GLU A 52 4.07 0.19 -4.54
N VAL A 53 2.91 -0.17 -5.10
CA VAL A 53 2.63 -1.57 -5.48
C VAL A 53 3.61 -2.07 -6.55
N LYS A 54 4.00 -1.20 -7.50
CA LYS A 54 4.98 -1.55 -8.52
C LYS A 54 6.38 -1.74 -7.92
N GLU A 55 6.78 -0.88 -7.00
CA GLU A 55 8.09 -0.92 -6.33
C GLU A 55 8.22 -2.11 -5.39
N GLU A 56 7.20 -2.39 -4.57
CA GLU A 56 7.27 -3.45 -3.55
C GLU A 56 7.14 -4.87 -4.15
N ILE A 57 6.29 -5.04 -5.17
CA ILE A 57 5.95 -6.39 -5.68
C ILE A 57 5.90 -6.50 -7.21
N GLY A 58 6.29 -5.47 -7.96
CA GLY A 58 6.43 -5.53 -9.42
C GLY A 58 5.13 -5.55 -10.22
N LEU A 59 3.97 -5.50 -9.57
CA LEU A 59 2.66 -5.62 -10.21
C LEU A 59 2.13 -4.28 -10.74
N ASN A 60 1.43 -4.34 -11.87
CA ASN A 60 0.59 -3.24 -12.34
C ASN A 60 -0.85 -3.52 -11.91
N ILE A 61 -1.50 -2.56 -11.23
CA ILE A 61 -2.86 -2.73 -10.71
C ILE A 61 -3.85 -1.74 -11.32
N LYS A 62 -5.12 -2.15 -11.34
CA LYS A 62 -6.26 -1.28 -11.64
C LYS A 62 -7.02 -0.98 -10.35
N ILE A 63 -7.15 0.29 -10.01
CA ILE A 63 -7.94 0.74 -8.87
C ILE A 63 -9.42 0.70 -9.27
N ILE A 64 -10.23 -0.03 -8.49
CA ILE A 64 -11.65 -0.23 -8.79
C ILE A 64 -12.57 0.48 -7.79
N LYS A 65 -12.08 0.74 -6.58
CA LYS A 65 -12.87 1.32 -5.49
C LYS A 65 -11.95 1.89 -4.43
N LEU A 66 -12.27 3.09 -3.96
CA LEU A 66 -11.71 3.63 -2.71
C LEU A 66 -12.44 3.00 -1.52
N LEU A 67 -11.68 2.52 -0.54
CA LEU A 67 -12.22 2.04 0.72
C LEU A 67 -12.08 3.14 1.75
N ASN A 68 -13.21 3.70 2.20
CA ASN A 68 -13.23 4.59 3.36
C ASN A 68 -13.39 3.73 4.62
N TYR A 69 -12.49 3.92 5.58
CA TYR A 69 -12.51 3.28 6.90
C TYR A 69 -12.38 4.34 7.99
#